data_AF-A0A7C7QE56-F1
#
_entry.id   AF-A0A7C7QE56-F1
#
_cell.length_a   1.000
_cell.length_b   1.000
_cell.length_c   1.000
_cell.angle_alpha   90.00
_cell.angle_beta   90.00
_cell.angle_gamma   90.00
#
_symmetry.space_group_name_H-M   'P 1'
#
loop_
_entity.id
_entity.type
_entity.pdbx_description
1 polymer ?
#
loop_
_entity_poly.entity_id
_entity_poly.type
_entity_poly.pdbx_seq_one_letter_code
_entity_poly.pdbx_strand_id
1 'polypeptide(L)'
;ANRNVWENNYWSDYQGFDLDKNGVGDTPYEVYAYADRLWRDEPYAQFFKGSPMLEVLDFLERLAPLSEPQLLVRDNQPTLSPEFELAVQEGAQKDSLQLLRESLGR
;
A
#
# COMPACT_ATOMS: atom_id res chain seq x y z
N ALA A 1 -6.02 -6.65 -9.67
CA ALA A 1 -6.55 -6.72 -8.30
C ALA A 1 -5.54 -6.07 -7.38
N ASN A 2 -5.86 -4.87 -6.88
CA ASN A 2 -5.41 -4.33 -5.60
C ASN A 2 -6.41 -3.20 -5.29
N ARG A 3 -7.48 -3.51 -4.54
CA ARG A 3 -8.59 -2.58 -4.26
C ARG A 3 -8.39 -1.78 -2.97
N ASN A 4 -7.26 -2.00 -2.31
CA ASN A 4 -6.96 -1.36 -1.03
C ASN A 4 -6.25 -0.04 -1.33
N VAL A 5 -6.77 1.02 -0.72
CA VAL A 5 -6.16 2.35 -0.73
C VAL A 5 -5.47 2.52 0.62
N TRP A 6 -4.17 2.80 0.58
CA TRP A 6 -3.35 3.05 1.75
C TRP A 6 -2.94 4.53 1.70
N GLU A 7 -3.37 5.30 2.69
CA GLU A 7 -3.11 6.74 2.78
C GLU A 7 -2.95 7.11 4.25
N ASN A 8 -2.05 8.05 4.55
CA ASN A 8 -1.87 8.65 5.87
C ASN A 8 -1.51 7.63 6.97
N ASN A 9 -0.76 6.58 6.65
CA ASN A 9 -0.25 5.64 7.64
C ASN A 9 1.15 6.02 8.13
N TYR A 10 1.41 5.77 9.41
CA TYR A 10 2.75 5.80 9.97
C TYR A 10 3.47 4.47 9.73
N TRP A 11 4.68 4.54 9.17
CA TRP A 11 5.53 3.39 8.89
C TRP A 11 6.86 3.57 9.62
N SER A 12 7.18 2.63 10.53
CA SER A 12 8.36 2.75 11.40
C SER A 12 9.70 2.74 10.66
N ASP A 13 9.72 2.22 9.43
CA ASP A 13 10.88 2.09 8.55
C ASP A 13 10.85 3.08 7.38
N TYR A 14 9.86 3.98 7.32
CA TYR A 14 9.82 5.02 6.28
C TYR A 14 10.94 6.04 6.49
N GLN A 15 11.69 6.31 5.41
CA GLN A 15 12.87 7.18 5.41
C GLN A 15 12.75 8.32 4.38
N GLY A 16 11.54 8.68 3.98
CA GLY A 16 11.35 9.77 3.01
C GLY A 16 11.45 11.16 3.64
N PHE A 17 11.42 12.16 2.77
CA PHE A 17 11.56 13.57 3.14
C PHE A 17 10.20 14.26 3.10
N ASP A 18 10.08 15.32 3.89
CA ASP A 18 8.97 16.27 3.87
C ASP A 18 9.57 17.66 3.65
N LEU A 19 9.43 18.18 2.43
CA LEU A 19 9.97 19.48 2.02
C LEU A 19 9.05 20.64 2.37
N ASP A 20 7.74 20.42 2.36
CA ASP A 20 6.73 21.46 2.62
C ASP A 20 6.36 21.58 4.11
N LYS A 21 6.87 20.67 4.95
CA LYS A 21 6.73 20.60 6.41
C LYS A 21 5.30 20.37 6.85
N ASN A 22 4.53 19.62 6.07
CA ASN A 22 3.14 19.30 6.38
C ASN A 22 2.98 18.05 7.28
N GLY A 23 4.06 17.31 7.57
CA GLY A 23 4.07 16.09 8.38
C GLY A 23 3.84 14.79 7.59
N VAL A 24 3.58 14.91 6.29
CA VAL A 24 3.46 13.84 5.30
C VAL A 24 4.73 13.79 4.45
N GLY A 25 5.18 12.59 4.16
CA GLY A 25 6.31 12.38 3.28
C GLY A 25 5.96 12.60 1.81
N ASP A 26 6.86 13.27 1.09
CA ASP A 26 6.74 13.55 -0.35
C ASP A 26 6.97 12.32 -1.23
N THR A 27 7.65 11.31 -0.70
CA THR A 27 7.96 10.07 -1.42
C THR A 27 6.97 8.97 -1.04
N PRO A 28 6.35 8.29 -2.01
CA PRO A 28 5.49 7.15 -1.72
C PRO A 28 6.24 6.05 -0.96
N TYR A 29 5.59 5.46 0.04
CA TYR A 29 6.08 4.25 0.69
C TYR A 29 5.57 3.02 -0.04
N GLU A 30 6.49 2.15 -0.47
CA GLU A 30 6.18 0.99 -1.30
C GLU A 30 6.76 -0.29 -0.68
N VAL A 31 5.90 -1.27 -0.44
CA VAL A 31 6.30 -2.60 0.03
C VAL A 31 6.16 -3.58 -1.12
N TYR A 32 7.26 -4.24 -1.42
CA TYR A 32 7.36 -5.25 -2.46
C TYR A 32 7.51 -6.63 -1.84
N ALA A 33 6.72 -7.59 -2.31
CA ALA A 33 6.93 -8.99 -1.99
C ALA A 33 7.87 -9.64 -3.00
N TYR A 34 8.98 -10.15 -2.47
CA TYR A 34 9.94 -10.99 -3.16
C TYR A 34 9.81 -12.41 -2.60
N ALA A 35 8.83 -13.19 -3.06
CA ALA A 35 8.68 -14.59 -2.68
C ALA A 35 7.65 -15.37 -3.52
N ASP A 36 8.06 -16.59 -3.87
CA ASP A 36 7.41 -17.76 -4.46
C ASP A 36 6.04 -17.52 -5.06
N ARG A 37 6.08 -16.92 -6.24
CA ARG A 37 4.91 -16.71 -7.07
C ARG A 37 4.30 -18.02 -7.57
N LEU A 38 5.11 -19.08 -7.67
CA LEU A 38 4.71 -20.40 -8.18
C LEU A 38 3.45 -20.95 -7.53
N TRP A 39 3.36 -20.92 -6.20
CA TRP A 39 2.19 -21.47 -5.50
C TRP A 39 0.95 -20.59 -5.59
N ARG A 40 1.15 -19.29 -5.80
CA ARG A 40 0.11 -18.26 -5.84
C ARG A 40 -0.54 -18.17 -7.22
N ASP A 41 0.28 -18.28 -8.27
CA ASP A 41 -0.15 -18.24 -9.66
C ASP A 41 -0.62 -19.62 -10.15
N GLU A 42 0.02 -20.70 -9.71
CA GLU A 42 -0.33 -22.07 -10.09
C GLU A 42 -0.69 -22.93 -8.85
N PRO A 43 -1.98 -22.95 -8.44
CA PRO A 43 -2.43 -23.74 -7.30
C PRO A 43 -2.09 -25.22 -7.39
N TYR A 44 -2.03 -25.77 -8.61
CA TYR A 44 -1.66 -27.17 -8.86
C TYR A 44 -0.18 -27.46 -8.63
N ALA A 45 0.69 -26.45 -8.68
CA ALA A 45 2.10 -26.63 -8.36
C ALA A 45 2.26 -27.25 -6.97
N GLN A 46 1.36 -26.90 -6.02
CA GLN A 46 1.33 -27.40 -4.64
C GLN A 46 1.41 -28.92 -4.50
N PHE A 47 0.97 -29.67 -5.51
CA PHE A 47 1.10 -31.12 -5.56
C PHE A 47 2.57 -31.60 -5.47
N PHE A 48 3.50 -30.84 -6.05
CA PHE A 48 4.91 -31.20 -6.13
C PHE A 48 5.72 -30.73 -4.90
N LYS A 49 5.06 -30.23 -3.85
CA LYS A 49 5.71 -29.87 -2.58
C LYS A 49 6.51 -31.05 -2.04
N GLY A 50 7.78 -30.81 -1.68
CA GLY A 50 8.70 -31.85 -1.22
C GLY A 50 9.30 -32.72 -2.33
N SER A 51 9.07 -32.39 -3.61
CA SER A 51 9.77 -33.03 -4.73
C SER A 51 11.17 -32.40 -4.92
N PRO A 52 12.21 -33.20 -5.29
CA PRO A 52 13.56 -32.67 -5.51
C PRO A 52 13.62 -31.56 -6.56
N MET A 53 12.75 -31.61 -7.58
CA MET A 53 12.71 -30.60 -8.63
C MET A 53 12.25 -29.24 -8.08
N LEU A 54 11.26 -29.22 -7.19
CA LEU A 54 10.82 -27.97 -6.58
C LEU A 54 11.77 -27.44 -5.54
N GLU A 55 12.49 -28.29 -4.82
CA GLU A 55 13.57 -27.83 -3.91
C GLU A 55 14.68 -27.11 -4.69
N VAL A 56 15.05 -27.61 -5.88
CA VAL A 56 16.02 -26.93 -6.74
C VAL A 56 15.48 -25.59 -7.24
N LEU A 57 14.21 -25.53 -7.60
CA LEU A 57 13.59 -24.29 -8.07
C LEU A 57 13.48 -23.24 -6.96
N ASP A 58 13.07 -23.63 -5.74
CA ASP A 58 13.03 -22.79 -4.54
C ASP A 58 14.43 -22.24 -4.21
N PHE A 59 15.45 -23.09 -4.29
CA PHE A 59 16.83 -22.68 -4.09
C PHE A 59 17.29 -21.64 -5.13
N LEU A 60 16.94 -21.84 -6.40
CA LEU A 60 17.26 -20.88 -7.46
C LEU A 60 16.53 -19.56 -7.27
N GLU A 61 15.26 -19.57 -6.88
CA GLU A 61 14.46 -18.36 -6.62
C GLU A 61 15.06 -17.50 -5.48
N ARG A 62 15.62 -18.15 -4.44
CA ARG A 62 16.33 -17.45 -3.35
C ARG A 62 17.67 -16.83 -3.78
N LEU A 63 18.39 -17.48 -4.69
CA LEU A 63 19.69 -16.98 -5.16
C LEU A 63 19.57 -15.93 -6.25
N ALA A 64 18.60 -16.10 -7.14
CA ALA A 64 18.30 -15.21 -8.24
C ALA A 64 16.78 -15.13 -8.38
N PRO A 65 16.14 -14.05 -7.88
CA PRO A 65 14.71 -13.86 -8.05
C PRO A 65 14.39 -13.82 -9.55
N LEU A 66 13.86 -14.92 -10.10
CA LEU A 66 13.58 -15.05 -11.53
C LEU A 66 12.29 -14.31 -11.93
N SER A 67 11.52 -13.85 -10.95
CA SER A 67 10.28 -13.09 -11.15
C SER A 67 10.42 -11.66 -10.65
N GLU A 68 9.73 -10.74 -11.33
CA GLU A 68 9.58 -9.38 -10.85
C GLU A 68 8.81 -9.33 -9.51
N PRO A 69 9.23 -8.47 -8.57
CA PRO A 69 8.52 -8.29 -7.33
C PRO A 69 7.10 -7.77 -7.53
N GLN A 70 6.19 -8.21 -6.68
CA GLN A 70 4.84 -7.69 -6.66
C GLN A 70 4.73 -6.53 -5.67
N LEU A 71 4.24 -5.38 -6.13
CA LEU A 71 3.85 -4.27 -5.26
C LEU A 71 2.64 -4.70 -4.41
N LEU A 72 2.86 -4.88 -3.10
CA LEU A 72 1.81 -5.24 -2.16
C LEU A 72 1.07 -4.01 -1.64
N VAL A 73 1.86 -3.04 -1.16
CA VAL A 73 1.38 -1.83 -0.53
C VAL A 73 2.04 -0.64 -1.21
N ARG A 74 1.23 0.37 -1.47
CA ARG A 74 1.70 1.69 -1.87
C ARG A 74 0.89 2.70 -1.09
N ASP A 75 1.56 3.45 -0.23
CA ASP A 75 1.02 4.61 0.44
C ASP A 75 1.59 5.87 -0.22
N ASN A 76 0.73 6.70 -0.81
CA ASN A 76 1.17 7.93 -1.48
C ASN A 76 1.37 9.10 -0.50
N GLN A 77 0.88 8.98 0.73
CA GLN A 77 0.93 10.01 1.76
C GLN A 77 1.36 9.38 3.10
N PRO A 78 2.56 8.77 3.19
CA PRO A 78 3.04 8.20 4.44
C PRO A 78 3.32 9.31 5.46
N THR A 79 2.98 9.09 6.74
CA THR A 79 3.20 10.09 7.80
C THR A 79 4.58 9.93 8.43
N LEU A 80 5.20 11.03 8.84
CA LEU A 80 6.53 11.01 9.46
C LEU A 80 6.53 10.65 10.95
N SER A 81 5.40 10.87 11.63
CA SER A 81 5.25 10.56 13.06
C SER A 81 3.97 9.77 13.34
N PRO A 82 3.94 9.02 14.45
CA PRO A 82 2.73 8.34 14.91
C PRO A 82 1.63 9.33 15.33
N GLU A 83 2.01 10.50 15.85
CA GLU A 83 1.09 11.52 16.34
C GLU A 83 0.58 12.45 15.23
N PHE A 84 0.58 11.99 13.97
CA PHE A 84 0.14 12.80 12.84
C PHE A 84 -1.35 13.16 12.97
N GLU A 85 -1.63 14.44 13.21
CA GLU A 85 -2.97 14.99 13.15
C GLU A 85 -3.22 15.48 11.72
N LEU A 86 -4.12 14.78 11.01
CA LEU A 86 -4.63 15.29 9.75
C LEU A 86 -5.25 16.67 10.00
N ALA A 87 -4.61 17.70 9.44
CA ALA A 87 -5.26 18.99 9.25
C ALA A 87 -6.39 18.75 8.25
N VAL A 88 -7.58 18.40 8.76
CA VAL A 88 -8.79 18.31 7.97
C VAL A 88 -9.00 19.69 7.36
N GLN A 89 -8.69 19.84 6.08
CA GLN A 89 -9.18 20.99 5.35
C GLN A 89 -10.70 20.84 5.32
N GLU A 90 -11.40 21.67 6.09
CA GLU A 90 -12.85 21.90 5.98
C GLU A 90 -13.14 22.52 4.59
N GLY A 91 -12.91 21.74 3.54
CA GLY A 91 -13.16 22.10 2.17
C GLY A 91 -14.62 21.88 1.86
N ALA A 92 -15.45 22.85 2.25
CA ALA A 92 -16.69 23.21 1.57
C ALA A 92 -17.57 22.06 1.05
N GLN A 93 -17.83 21.04 1.87
CA GLN A 93 -19.05 20.28 1.68
C GLN A 93 -20.16 21.24 2.11
N LYS A 94 -20.79 21.93 1.14
CA LYS A 94 -22.02 22.69 1.42
C LYS A 94 -22.88 21.74 2.24
N ASP A 95 -23.03 22.09 3.51
CA ASP A 95 -23.65 21.25 4.49
C ASP A 95 -24.96 20.78 3.86
N SER A 96 -25.21 19.48 3.86
CA SER A 96 -26.46 18.92 3.34
C SER A 96 -27.68 19.65 3.93
N LEU A 97 -27.54 20.22 5.13
CA LEU A 97 -28.49 21.13 5.76
C LEU A 97 -28.58 22.50 5.08
N GLN A 98 -27.48 23.06 4.61
CA GLN A 98 -27.44 24.32 3.87
C GLN A 98 -28.07 24.18 2.48
N LEU A 99 -27.87 23.05 1.80
CA LEU A 99 -28.57 22.72 0.55
C LEU A 99 -30.08 22.49 0.77
N LEU A 100 -30.47 21.88 1.89
CA LEU A 100 -31.88 21.70 2.26
C LEU A 100 -32.55 23.04 2.59
N ARG A 101 -31.85 23.93 3.29
CA ARG A 101 -32.35 25.25 3.69
C ARG A 101 -32.53 26.18 2.49
N GLU A 102 -31.63 26.11 1.51
CA GLU A 102 -31.70 26.86 0.25
C GLU A 102 -32.83 26.31 -0.65
N SER A 103 -33.09 25.00 -0.62
CA SER A 103 -34.19 24.32 -1.32
C SER A 103 -35.58 24.58 -0.73
N LEU A 104 -35.68 24.77 0.58
CA LEU A 104 -36.96 24.96 1.27
C LEU A 104 -37.43 26.42 1.37
N GLY A 105 -36.65 27.38 0.85
CA GLY A 105 -37.14 28.68 0.37
C GLY A 105 -38.16 29.41 1.27
N ARG A 106 -37.86 29.59 2.55
CA ARG A 106 -38.42 30.64 3.42
C ARG A 106 -37.39 31.11 4.44
#